data_AF-A0A381KPV6-F1
#
_entry.id   AF-A0A381KPV6-F1
#
_cell.length_a   1.000
_cell.length_b   1.000
_cell.length_c   1.000
_cell.angle_alpha   90.00
_cell.angle_beta   90.00
_cell.angle_gamma   90.00
#
_symmetry.space_group_name_H-M   'P 1'
#
loop_
_entity.id
_entity.type
_entity.pdbx_description
1 polymer ?
#
loop_
_entity_poly.entity_id
_entity_poly.type
_entity_poly.pdbx_seq_one_letter_code
_entity_poly.pdbx_strand_id
1 'polypeptide(L)'
;MLMVEEHIISPDLAENDKSAVIVKKDKTISIMINEEDHIRIQTICDDLNLEYAYSVANEIDDLLESSLEYAFNTKLGYLTSCPTNTGTGMRASVMMHLPALSQLGYMDELYKISSQIGIAIRGIYGERTEALGNIYQISNQLTLGRTESNIIENVSGLTKDAISKEIKAREILQKKLGIKLEDKIFRSIGTLENSRVMSSAEAMSHLSNIKMGIEMNYIDKLDLRAIEQLMIGIQPAHQSIMYKSDDVENRDINRATYIRETLEKLRGGMNCELQ
;
A
#
# COMPACT_ATOMS: atom_id res chain seq x y z
N MET A 1 8.84 -11.76 7.04
CA MET A 1 8.73 -11.36 5.62
C MET A 1 7.31 -11.39 5.06
N LEU A 2 6.52 -12.47 5.16
CA LEU A 2 5.13 -12.48 4.65
C LEU A 2 4.27 -11.34 5.23
N MET A 3 4.21 -11.21 6.55
CA MET A 3 3.47 -10.14 7.24
C MET A 3 3.99 -8.73 6.92
N VAL A 4 5.23 -8.60 6.42
CA VAL A 4 5.79 -7.31 5.97
C VAL A 4 5.19 -6.94 4.63
N GLU A 5 5.12 -7.90 3.70
CA GLU A 5 4.51 -7.71 2.37
C GLU A 5 2.99 -7.49 2.44
N GLU A 6 2.34 -8.03 3.48
CA GLU A 6 0.93 -7.76 3.80
C GLU A 6 0.72 -6.46 4.61
N HIS A 7 1.79 -5.71 4.88
CA HIS A 7 1.77 -4.46 5.66
C HIS A 7 1.21 -4.59 7.10
N ILE A 8 1.27 -5.79 7.69
CA ILE A 8 0.83 -6.05 9.07
C ILE A 8 1.92 -5.68 10.07
N ILE A 9 3.19 -5.89 9.69
CA ILE A 9 4.36 -5.55 10.52
C ILE A 9 5.37 -4.74 9.71
N SER A 10 6.26 -4.03 10.41
CA SER A 10 7.40 -3.37 9.77
C SER A 10 8.55 -4.34 9.46
N PRO A 11 9.44 -3.97 8.53
CA PRO A 11 10.69 -4.70 8.33
C PRO A 11 11.54 -4.80 9.60
N ASP A 12 11.64 -3.69 10.37
CA ASP A 12 12.45 -3.62 11.59
C ASP A 12 11.96 -4.61 12.66
N LEU A 13 10.64 -4.79 12.78
CA LEU A 13 10.07 -5.83 13.66
C LEU A 13 10.49 -7.23 13.21
N ALA A 14 10.44 -7.50 11.90
CA ALA A 14 10.73 -8.82 11.35
C ALA A 14 12.20 -9.24 11.52
N GLU A 15 13.11 -8.27 11.69
CA GLU A 15 14.54 -8.51 11.93
C GLU A 15 14.89 -8.58 13.43
N ASN A 16 13.96 -8.24 14.33
CA ASN A 16 14.21 -8.20 15.77
C ASN A 16 13.74 -9.47 16.49
N ASP A 17 14.70 -10.28 16.96
CA ASP A 17 14.47 -11.54 17.69
C ASP A 17 13.74 -11.39 19.04
N LYS A 18 13.64 -10.17 19.58
CA LYS A 18 12.97 -9.87 20.87
C LYS A 18 11.67 -9.09 20.69
N SER A 19 11.14 -9.08 19.48
CA SER A 19 9.89 -8.43 19.14
C SER A 19 8.70 -9.39 19.22
N ALA A 20 7.50 -8.81 19.26
CA ALA A 20 6.25 -9.57 19.15
C ALA A 20 5.21 -8.75 18.38
N VAL A 21 4.18 -9.42 17.89
CA VAL A 21 3.02 -8.77 17.28
C VAL A 21 1.73 -9.44 17.74
N ILE A 22 0.72 -8.63 18.06
CA ILE A 22 -0.65 -9.08 18.29
C ILE A 22 -1.48 -8.66 17.08
N VAL A 23 -2.01 -9.62 16.33
CA VAL A 23 -2.75 -9.37 15.09
C VAL A 23 -4.19 -9.84 15.25
N LYS A 24 -5.16 -8.98 14.93
CA LYS A 24 -6.56 -9.40 14.83
C LYS A 24 -6.75 -10.34 13.64
N LYS A 25 -7.63 -11.33 13.75
CA LYS A 25 -7.81 -12.38 12.71
C LYS A 25 -8.07 -11.84 11.30
N ASP A 26 -8.75 -10.71 11.19
CA ASP A 26 -9.05 -10.05 9.91
C ASP A 26 -7.95 -9.08 9.45
N LYS A 27 -6.80 -9.05 10.13
CA LYS A 27 -5.62 -8.23 9.82
C LYS A 27 -5.86 -6.71 9.87
N THR A 28 -7.02 -6.26 10.37
CA THR A 28 -7.37 -4.82 10.50
C THR A 28 -6.66 -4.13 11.66
N ILE A 29 -6.14 -4.88 12.63
CA ILE A 29 -5.43 -4.37 13.80
C ILE A 29 -4.14 -5.18 13.98
N SER A 30 -3.04 -4.46 14.19
CA SER A 30 -1.72 -5.00 14.52
C SER A 30 -1.09 -4.15 15.62
N ILE A 31 -0.73 -4.77 16.75
CA ILE A 31 -0.01 -4.11 17.84
C ILE A 31 1.38 -4.73 17.88
N MET A 32 2.36 -3.93 17.48
CA MET A 32 3.77 -4.31 17.41
C MET A 32 4.46 -3.96 18.73
N ILE A 33 5.28 -4.88 19.24
CA ILE A 33 5.97 -4.78 20.54
C ILE A 33 7.47 -4.89 20.30
N ASN A 34 8.24 -4.00 20.93
CA ASN A 34 9.69 -3.88 20.80
C ASN A 34 10.15 -3.74 19.33
N GLU A 35 9.60 -2.75 18.63
CA GLU A 35 10.12 -2.32 17.33
C GLU A 35 11.15 -1.18 17.56
N GLU A 36 11.01 -0.04 16.87
CA GLU A 36 11.78 1.18 17.16
C GLU A 36 11.34 1.78 18.50
N ASP A 37 10.05 1.69 18.79
CA ASP A 37 9.43 2.02 20.06
C ASP A 37 8.88 0.75 20.76
N HIS A 38 8.60 0.86 22.07
CA HIS A 38 8.10 -0.27 22.85
C HIS A 38 6.77 -0.80 22.32
N ILE A 39 5.88 0.11 21.88
CA ILE A 39 4.53 -0.20 21.42
C ILE A 39 4.26 0.62 20.17
N ARG A 40 3.73 -0.03 19.13
CA ARG A 40 3.19 0.62 17.94
C ARG A 40 1.84 0.02 17.61
N ILE A 41 0.79 0.82 17.77
CA ILE A 41 -0.59 0.46 17.43
C ILE A 41 -0.81 0.79 15.95
N GLN A 42 -1.28 -0.19 15.19
CA GLN A 42 -1.62 -0.03 13.79
C GLN A 42 -3.04 -0.51 13.51
N THR A 43 -3.82 0.35 12.88
CA THR A 43 -5.18 0.07 12.41
C THR A 43 -5.25 0.31 10.92
N ILE A 44 -5.80 -0.65 10.18
CA ILE A 44 -5.99 -0.60 8.74
C ILE A 44 -7.49 -0.69 8.46
N CYS A 45 -7.97 0.20 7.59
CA CYS A 45 -9.32 0.13 7.06
C CYS A 45 -9.28 0.29 5.54
N ASP A 46 -10.32 -0.23 4.89
CA ASP A 46 -10.59 0.06 3.49
C ASP A 46 -11.10 1.49 3.34
N ASP A 47 -11.08 1.98 2.10
CA ASP A 47 -11.52 3.32 1.71
C ASP A 47 -10.77 4.48 2.42
N LEU A 48 -11.12 5.71 2.05
CA LEU A 48 -10.56 6.90 2.69
C LEU A 48 -11.30 7.21 4.00
N ASN A 49 -11.01 6.44 5.05
CA ASN A 49 -11.65 6.60 6.36
C ASN A 49 -10.65 6.66 7.54
N LEU A 50 -9.75 7.64 7.48
CA LEU A 50 -8.74 7.86 8.52
C LEU A 50 -9.33 8.17 9.90
N GLU A 51 -10.51 8.78 9.97
CA GLU A 51 -11.20 9.07 11.24
C GLU A 51 -11.62 7.77 11.95
N TYR A 52 -12.16 6.81 11.21
CA TYR A 52 -12.51 5.50 11.77
C TYR A 52 -11.27 4.70 12.17
N ALA A 53 -10.23 4.67 11.35
CA ALA A 53 -8.98 4.02 11.71
C ALA A 53 -8.41 4.62 13.00
N TYR A 54 -8.40 5.96 13.09
CA TYR A 54 -7.96 6.67 14.29
C TYR A 54 -8.82 6.36 15.51
N SER A 55 -10.16 6.34 15.39
CA SER A 55 -11.02 6.04 16.55
C SER A 55 -10.75 4.65 17.11
N VAL A 56 -10.55 3.65 16.24
CA VAL A 56 -10.19 2.29 16.67
C VAL A 56 -8.80 2.28 17.32
N ALA A 57 -7.82 3.01 16.77
CA ALA A 57 -6.49 3.11 17.35
C ALA A 57 -6.51 3.77 18.73
N ASN A 58 -7.30 4.83 18.89
CA ASN A 58 -7.46 5.57 20.15
C ASN A 58 -8.13 4.72 21.22
N GLU A 59 -9.15 3.92 20.87
CA GLU A 59 -9.75 2.97 21.81
C GLU A 59 -8.73 1.94 22.32
N ILE A 60 -7.85 1.44 21.43
CA ILE A 60 -6.77 0.52 21.83
C ILE A 60 -5.75 1.24 22.71
N ASP A 61 -5.40 2.49 22.37
CA ASP A 61 -4.45 3.30 23.11
C ASP A 61 -4.93 3.56 24.55
N ASP A 62 -6.18 4.01 24.71
CA ASP A 62 -6.83 4.25 26.01
C ASP A 62 -6.87 2.96 26.86
N LEU A 63 -7.15 1.81 26.22
CA LEU A 63 -7.18 0.51 26.88
C LEU A 63 -5.79 0.09 27.38
N LEU A 64 -4.74 0.33 26.59
CA LEU A 64 -3.37 0.02 26.98
C LEU A 64 -2.88 0.97 28.08
N GLU A 65 -3.15 2.27 27.98
CA GLU A 65 -2.76 3.27 28.97
C GLU A 65 -3.43 3.02 30.34
N SER A 66 -4.60 2.38 30.37
CA SER A 66 -5.25 1.97 31.62
C SER A 66 -4.41 1.00 32.47
N SER A 67 -3.45 0.30 31.84
CA SER A 67 -2.59 -0.72 32.47
C SER A 67 -1.09 -0.43 32.35
N LEU A 68 -0.70 0.54 31.52
CA LEU A 68 0.68 0.86 31.19
C LEU A 68 0.92 2.37 31.31
N GLU A 69 2.06 2.77 31.87
CA GLU A 69 2.48 4.17 31.87
C GLU A 69 3.30 4.47 30.62
N TYR A 70 2.81 5.38 29.78
CA TYR A 70 3.55 5.84 28.60
C TYR A 70 4.61 6.88 28.96
N ALA A 71 5.73 6.82 28.24
CA ALA A 71 6.77 7.84 28.35
C ALA A 71 6.27 9.16 27.74
N PHE A 72 5.73 10.04 28.56
CA PHE A 72 5.13 11.30 28.12
C PHE A 72 5.80 12.52 28.76
N ASN A 73 5.97 13.57 27.98
CA ASN A 73 6.46 14.87 28.43
C ASN A 73 5.46 15.97 28.09
N THR A 74 5.16 16.85 29.06
CA THR A 74 4.16 17.90 28.90
C THR A 74 4.45 18.92 27.80
N LYS A 75 5.70 19.05 27.34
CA LYS A 75 6.09 19.93 26.22
C LYS A 75 6.34 19.19 24.91
N LEU A 76 6.85 17.96 24.99
CA LEU A 76 7.28 17.19 23.82
C LEU A 76 6.25 16.13 23.39
N GLY A 77 5.22 15.86 24.19
CA GLY A 77 4.27 14.78 23.94
C GLY A 77 4.84 13.41 24.26
N TYR A 78 4.40 12.38 23.52
CA TYR A 78 4.94 11.03 23.61
C TYR A 78 6.41 11.01 23.21
N LEU A 79 7.24 10.42 24.07
CA LEU A 79 8.67 10.23 23.87
C LEU A 79 8.87 8.94 23.06
N THR A 80 9.68 9.05 22.02
CA THR A 80 9.91 8.00 21.02
C THR A 80 11.40 8.00 20.66
N SER A 81 11.90 6.83 20.26
CA SER A 81 13.25 6.69 19.71
C SER A 81 13.40 7.43 18.37
N CYS A 82 12.29 7.59 17.63
CA CYS A 82 12.24 8.23 16.32
C CYS A 82 11.93 9.72 16.44
N PRO A 83 12.85 10.65 16.13
CA PRO A 83 12.57 12.09 16.25
C PRO A 83 11.34 12.54 15.45
N THR A 84 11.02 11.87 14.33
CA THR A 84 9.87 12.19 13.48
C THR A 84 8.52 11.79 14.07
N ASN A 85 8.48 10.95 15.11
CA ASN A 85 7.24 10.57 15.78
C ASN A 85 6.97 11.42 17.05
N THR A 86 7.93 12.25 17.49
CA THR A 86 7.82 13.06 18.72
C THR A 86 6.56 13.95 18.69
N GLY A 87 5.83 14.04 19.80
CA GLY A 87 4.57 14.78 19.87
C GLY A 87 3.40 13.83 20.03
N THR A 88 2.59 13.70 18.99
CA THR A 88 1.42 12.81 19.00
C THR A 88 1.78 11.32 18.87
N GLY A 89 2.98 10.97 18.41
CA GLY A 89 3.29 9.58 18.05
C GLY A 89 2.53 9.07 16.81
N MET A 90 1.64 9.88 16.24
CA MET A 90 0.68 9.44 15.23
C MET A 90 1.25 9.55 13.81
N ARG A 91 1.13 8.45 13.07
CA ARG A 91 1.33 8.43 11.61
C ARG A 91 0.04 8.03 10.89
N ALA A 92 -0.63 9.00 10.28
CA ALA A 92 -1.73 8.76 9.36
C ALA A 92 -1.18 8.49 7.97
N SER A 93 -1.70 7.46 7.29
CA SER A 93 -1.29 7.15 5.91
C SER A 93 -2.41 6.61 5.06
N VAL A 94 -2.38 6.92 3.76
CA VAL A 94 -3.31 6.39 2.75
C VAL A 94 -2.52 5.79 1.61
N MET A 95 -2.87 4.58 1.19
CA MET A 95 -2.35 3.96 -0.03
C MET A 95 -3.23 4.31 -1.22
N MET A 96 -2.62 4.67 -2.34
CA MET A 96 -3.31 5.14 -3.54
C MET A 96 -2.71 4.54 -4.80
N HIS A 97 -3.56 4.19 -5.76
CA HIS A 97 -3.15 3.80 -7.11
C HIS A 97 -3.30 5.00 -8.05
N LEU A 98 -2.18 5.57 -8.50
CA LEU A 98 -2.13 6.81 -9.29
C LEU A 98 -1.50 6.62 -10.69
N PRO A 99 -1.97 5.65 -11.49
CA PRO A 99 -1.34 5.30 -12.77
C PRO A 99 -1.40 6.43 -13.80
N ALA A 100 -2.47 7.21 -13.84
CA ALA A 100 -2.62 8.25 -14.84
C ALA A 100 -1.76 9.48 -14.54
N LEU A 101 -1.69 9.89 -13.28
CA LEU A 101 -0.77 10.95 -12.84
C LEU A 101 0.68 10.60 -13.12
N SER A 102 1.09 9.35 -12.83
CA SER A 102 2.44 8.87 -13.13
C SER A 102 2.71 8.87 -14.63
N GLN A 103 1.79 8.34 -15.43
CA GLN A 103 1.95 8.27 -16.89
C GLN A 103 1.97 9.66 -17.56
N LEU A 104 1.25 10.64 -17.02
CA LEU A 104 1.25 12.02 -17.52
C LEU A 104 2.40 12.88 -16.97
N GLY A 105 3.18 12.38 -16.00
CA GLY A 105 4.26 13.12 -15.36
C GLY A 105 3.79 14.20 -14.38
N TYR A 106 2.60 14.04 -13.79
CA TYR A 106 2.01 15.01 -12.85
C TYR A 106 2.34 14.74 -11.38
N MET A 107 3.09 13.67 -11.09
CA MET A 107 3.54 13.35 -9.72
C MET A 107 4.49 14.42 -9.15
N ASP A 108 5.32 15.06 -9.97
CA ASP A 108 6.27 16.08 -9.53
C ASP A 108 5.60 17.30 -8.90
N GLU A 109 4.43 17.69 -9.41
CA GLU A 109 3.62 18.76 -8.81
C GLU A 109 3.08 18.33 -7.45
N LEU A 110 2.59 17.08 -7.35
CA LEU A 110 2.05 16.53 -6.12
C LEU A 110 3.13 16.42 -5.02
N TYR A 111 4.35 15.99 -5.38
CA TYR A 111 5.50 15.96 -4.46
C TYR A 111 5.88 17.35 -3.93
N LYS A 112 5.87 18.37 -4.80
CA LYS A 112 6.17 19.75 -4.39
C LYS A 112 5.15 20.27 -3.38
N ILE A 113 3.87 20.06 -3.65
CA ILE A 113 2.78 20.47 -2.76
C ILE A 113 2.89 19.73 -1.42
N SER A 114 3.09 18.41 -1.44
CA SER A 114 3.14 17.60 -0.23
C SER A 114 4.28 18.03 0.70
N SER A 115 5.47 18.30 0.15
CA SER A 115 6.62 18.73 0.93
C SER A 115 6.41 20.07 1.63
N GLN A 116 5.67 21.02 1.02
CA GLN A 116 5.39 22.32 1.61
C GLN A 116 4.47 22.25 2.83
N ILE A 117 3.62 21.22 2.90
CA ILE A 117 2.63 21.03 3.97
C ILE A 117 3.02 19.93 4.96
N GLY A 118 4.25 19.42 4.89
CA GLY A 118 4.77 18.41 5.82
C GLY A 118 4.18 17.02 5.59
N ILE A 119 3.84 16.68 4.35
CA ILE A 119 3.35 15.38 3.93
C ILE A 119 4.37 14.71 2.99
N ALA A 120 4.66 13.44 3.25
CA ALA A 120 5.47 12.59 2.39
C ALA A 120 4.59 11.80 1.42
N ILE A 121 5.07 11.67 0.18
CA ILE A 121 4.55 10.71 -0.78
C ILE A 121 5.70 9.78 -1.18
N ARG A 122 5.49 8.46 -1.10
CA ARG A 122 6.50 7.45 -1.41
C ARG A 122 5.88 6.26 -2.14
N GLY A 123 6.66 5.57 -2.97
CA GLY A 123 6.23 4.29 -3.54
C GLY A 123 6.15 3.20 -2.46
N ILE A 124 5.15 2.32 -2.53
CA ILE A 124 5.04 1.17 -1.62
C ILE A 124 5.95 0.02 -2.05
N TYR A 125 6.02 -0.21 -3.36
CA TYR A 125 6.79 -1.28 -3.97
C TYR A 125 7.94 -0.71 -4.78
N GLY A 126 9.11 -1.35 -4.70
CA GLY A 126 10.33 -0.92 -5.38
C GLY A 126 11.39 -0.39 -4.42
N GLU A 127 12.54 -0.01 -4.96
CA GLU A 127 13.62 0.58 -4.18
C GLU A 127 13.61 2.12 -4.31
N ARG A 128 13.94 2.80 -3.21
CA ARG A 128 14.12 4.27 -3.15
C ARG A 128 12.84 5.05 -3.53
N THR A 129 12.85 5.70 -4.69
CA THR A 129 11.79 6.59 -5.19
C THR A 129 10.90 5.93 -6.24
N GLU A 130 11.21 4.69 -6.65
CA GLU A 130 10.35 3.95 -7.58
C GLU A 130 9.05 3.56 -6.89
N ALA A 131 7.95 3.62 -7.65
CA ALA A 131 6.63 3.18 -7.20
C ALA A 131 6.13 2.13 -8.19
N LEU A 132 6.60 0.89 -8.01
CA LEU A 132 6.19 -0.23 -8.84
C LEU A 132 4.68 -0.40 -8.77
N GLY A 133 4.07 -0.53 -9.94
CA GLY A 133 2.61 -0.62 -10.08
C GLY A 133 1.86 0.68 -9.80
N ASN A 134 2.55 1.83 -9.73
CA ASN A 134 1.96 3.14 -9.47
C ASN A 134 1.17 3.20 -8.15
N ILE A 135 1.63 2.46 -7.13
CA ILE A 135 1.06 2.48 -5.78
C ILE A 135 1.91 3.37 -4.88
N TYR A 136 1.27 4.39 -4.33
CA TYR A 136 1.89 5.43 -3.51
C TYR A 136 1.28 5.45 -2.12
N GLN A 137 2.09 5.75 -1.11
CA GLN A 137 1.67 6.08 0.23
C GLN A 137 1.75 7.59 0.45
N ILE A 138 0.65 8.20 0.89
CA ILE A 138 0.60 9.58 1.37
C ILE A 138 0.57 9.53 2.90
N SER A 139 1.50 10.19 3.59
CA SER A 139 1.55 10.19 5.06
C SER A 139 2.13 11.46 5.66
N ASN A 140 1.75 11.83 6.88
CA ASN A 140 2.34 12.98 7.57
C ASN A 140 3.82 12.73 7.92
N GLN A 141 4.62 13.80 7.87
CA GLN A 141 6.00 13.82 8.41
C GLN A 141 6.08 14.61 9.71
N LEU A 142 5.16 15.55 9.91
CA LEU A 142 5.09 16.39 11.10
C LEU A 142 4.09 15.81 12.09
N THR A 143 4.52 15.72 13.34
CA THR A 143 3.79 15.15 14.48
C THR A 143 3.78 16.15 15.64
N LEU A 144 4.95 16.68 16.00
CA LEU A 144 5.10 17.70 17.04
C LEU A 144 4.40 19.02 16.68
N GLY A 145 3.67 19.59 17.63
CA GLY A 145 2.97 20.87 17.47
C GLY A 145 1.72 20.80 16.60
N ARG A 146 1.22 19.59 16.32
CA ARG A 146 -0.05 19.32 15.64
C ARG A 146 -0.93 18.46 16.54
N THR A 147 -2.24 18.57 16.35
CA THR A 147 -3.19 17.60 16.90
C THR A 147 -3.36 16.45 15.91
N GLU A 148 -3.76 15.28 16.41
CA GLU A 148 -4.12 14.09 15.66
C GLU A 148 -5.19 14.42 14.62
N SER A 149 -6.23 15.18 15.01
CA SER A 149 -7.27 15.64 14.08
C SER A 149 -6.70 16.53 12.96
N ASN A 150 -5.76 17.43 13.24
CA ASN A 150 -5.13 18.21 12.17
C ASN A 150 -4.25 17.36 11.25
N ILE A 151 -3.61 16.32 11.78
CA ILE A 151 -2.85 15.36 10.96
C ILE A 151 -3.80 14.63 9.99
N ILE A 152 -4.92 14.12 10.51
CA ILE A 152 -5.94 13.43 9.71
C ILE A 152 -6.51 14.35 8.63
N GLU A 153 -6.85 15.59 8.99
CA GLU A 153 -7.40 16.59 8.05
C GLU A 153 -6.43 16.89 6.91
N ASN A 154 -5.15 17.12 7.23
CA ASN A 154 -4.13 17.44 6.23
C ASN A 154 -3.88 16.27 5.25
N VAL A 155 -3.73 15.05 5.78
CA VAL A 155 -3.54 13.85 4.94
C VAL A 155 -4.77 13.62 4.08
N SER A 156 -5.96 13.64 4.67
CA SER A 156 -7.24 13.49 3.94
C SER A 156 -7.42 14.54 2.85
N GLY A 157 -7.04 15.79 3.12
CA GLY A 157 -7.13 16.90 2.18
C GLY A 157 -6.27 16.67 0.93
N LEU A 158 -4.99 16.33 1.12
CA LEU A 158 -4.09 16.03 0.00
C LEU A 158 -4.52 14.78 -0.76
N THR A 159 -4.97 13.74 -0.05
CA THR A 159 -5.50 12.52 -0.68
C THR A 159 -6.70 12.85 -1.57
N LYS A 160 -7.65 13.66 -1.11
CA LYS A 160 -8.82 14.06 -1.93
C LYS A 160 -8.41 14.87 -3.17
N ASP A 161 -7.42 15.76 -3.06
CA ASP A 161 -6.86 16.47 -4.21
C ASP A 161 -6.23 15.50 -5.22
N ALA A 162 -5.42 14.55 -4.73
CA ALA A 162 -4.81 13.50 -5.56
C ALA A 162 -5.86 12.64 -6.28
N ILE A 163 -6.95 12.25 -5.59
CA ILE A 163 -8.08 11.52 -6.21
C ILE A 163 -8.68 12.35 -7.35
N SER A 164 -9.00 13.62 -7.11
CA SER A 164 -9.59 14.49 -8.14
C SER A 164 -8.67 14.66 -9.35
N LYS A 165 -7.36 14.81 -9.11
CA LYS A 165 -6.34 14.92 -10.16
C LYS A 165 -6.19 13.62 -10.95
N GLU A 166 -6.20 12.46 -10.30
CA GLU A 166 -6.12 11.15 -10.96
C GLU A 166 -7.34 10.89 -11.85
N ILE A 167 -8.56 11.19 -11.38
CA ILE A 167 -9.78 11.05 -12.19
C ILE A 167 -9.68 11.90 -13.47
N LYS A 168 -9.28 13.17 -13.35
CA LYS A 168 -9.07 14.06 -14.50
C LYS A 168 -7.94 13.56 -15.41
N ALA A 169 -6.86 13.03 -14.84
CA ALA A 169 -5.74 12.47 -15.61
C ALA A 169 -6.18 11.26 -16.44
N ARG A 170 -7.03 10.38 -15.88
CA ARG A 170 -7.61 9.24 -16.61
C ARG A 170 -8.48 9.69 -17.79
N GLU A 171 -9.31 10.71 -17.60
CA GLU A 171 -10.10 11.29 -18.70
C GLU A 171 -9.20 11.88 -19.80
N ILE A 172 -8.11 12.57 -19.43
CA ILE A 172 -7.14 13.12 -20.38
C ILE A 172 -6.47 11.98 -21.16
N LEU A 173 -6.04 10.92 -20.48
CA LEU A 173 -5.44 9.75 -21.13
C LEU A 173 -6.40 9.09 -22.11
N GLN A 174 -7.66 8.88 -21.70
CA GLN A 174 -8.70 8.31 -22.54
C GLN A 174 -8.93 9.15 -23.80
N LYS A 175 -9.07 10.47 -23.66
CA LYS A 175 -9.26 11.38 -24.79
C LYS A 175 -8.04 11.43 -25.73
N LYS A 176 -6.83 11.40 -25.17
CA LYS A 176 -5.58 11.53 -25.93
C LYS A 176 -5.19 10.25 -26.67
N LEU A 177 -5.43 9.09 -26.05
CA LEU A 177 -4.96 7.79 -26.56
C LEU A 177 -6.08 6.97 -27.21
N GLY A 178 -7.34 7.15 -26.78
CA GLY A 178 -8.49 6.40 -27.30
C GLY A 178 -8.22 4.90 -27.31
N ILE A 179 -8.38 4.28 -28.48
CA ILE A 179 -8.13 2.84 -28.69
C ILE A 179 -6.72 2.38 -28.34
N LYS A 180 -5.71 3.28 -28.36
CA LYS A 180 -4.34 2.92 -27.97
C LYS A 180 -4.22 2.66 -26.47
N LEU A 181 -5.07 3.27 -25.65
CA LEU A 181 -5.10 3.00 -24.21
C LEU A 181 -5.67 1.60 -23.94
N GLU A 182 -6.76 1.27 -24.63
CA GLU A 182 -7.38 -0.06 -24.59
C GLU A 182 -6.40 -1.13 -25.08
N ASP A 183 -5.73 -0.93 -26.22
CA ASP A 183 -4.69 -1.85 -26.72
C ASP A 183 -3.56 -2.05 -25.69
N LYS A 184 -3.10 -0.99 -25.02
CA LYS A 184 -2.09 -1.10 -23.94
C LYS A 184 -2.57 -1.97 -22.78
N ILE A 185 -3.82 -1.81 -22.36
CA ILE A 185 -4.42 -2.58 -21.27
C ILE A 185 -4.52 -4.06 -21.68
N PHE A 186 -5.10 -4.36 -22.85
CA PHE A 186 -5.25 -5.74 -23.32
C PHE A 186 -3.92 -6.41 -23.65
N ARG A 187 -2.90 -5.66 -24.09
CA ARG A 187 -1.53 -6.19 -24.19
C ARG A 187 -0.99 -6.62 -22.83
N SER A 188 -1.26 -5.86 -21.77
CA SER A 188 -0.84 -6.23 -20.42
C SER A 188 -1.51 -7.53 -19.96
N ILE A 189 -2.79 -7.73 -20.28
CA ILE A 189 -3.49 -9.01 -20.06
C ILE A 189 -2.81 -10.13 -20.83
N GLY A 190 -2.60 -9.94 -22.14
CA GLY A 190 -1.97 -10.95 -23.00
C GLY A 190 -0.56 -11.33 -22.53
N THR A 191 0.24 -10.36 -22.08
CA THR A 191 1.57 -10.63 -21.53
C THR A 191 1.47 -11.44 -20.23
N LEU A 192 0.61 -11.06 -19.29
CA LEU A 192 0.44 -11.76 -18.01
C LEU A 192 -0.09 -13.19 -18.19
N GLU A 193 -0.93 -13.42 -19.19
CA GLU A 193 -1.50 -14.75 -19.49
C GLU A 193 -0.52 -15.69 -20.19
N ASN A 194 0.51 -15.17 -20.84
CA ASN A 194 1.37 -15.95 -21.74
C ASN A 194 2.86 -15.92 -21.38
N SER A 195 3.31 -15.01 -20.53
CA SER A 195 4.71 -14.95 -20.11
C SER A 195 5.13 -16.25 -19.40
N ARG A 196 6.41 -16.59 -19.49
CA ARG A 196 7.01 -17.75 -18.77
C ARG A 196 8.08 -17.35 -17.77
N VAL A 197 8.59 -16.13 -17.90
CA VAL A 197 9.54 -15.47 -17.02
C VAL A 197 9.07 -14.03 -16.91
N MET A 198 8.98 -13.50 -15.69
CA MET A 198 8.54 -12.13 -15.48
C MET A 198 9.09 -11.57 -14.17
N SER A 199 9.77 -10.43 -14.24
CA SER A 199 10.29 -9.73 -13.05
C SER A 199 9.16 -9.12 -12.22
N SER A 200 9.42 -8.78 -10.95
CA SER A 200 8.44 -8.08 -10.10
C SER A 200 8.02 -6.73 -10.70
N ALA A 201 8.96 -5.97 -11.25
CA ALA A 201 8.70 -4.66 -11.82
C ALA A 201 7.79 -4.74 -13.06
N GLU A 202 8.05 -5.70 -13.95
CA GLU A 202 7.23 -5.95 -15.14
C GLU A 202 5.82 -6.42 -14.75
N ALA A 203 5.72 -7.38 -13.83
CA ALA A 203 4.44 -7.88 -13.35
C ALA A 203 3.59 -6.76 -12.72
N MET A 204 4.19 -5.96 -11.83
CA MET A 204 3.51 -4.83 -11.19
C MET A 204 3.05 -3.78 -12.20
N SER A 205 3.85 -3.50 -13.23
CA SER A 205 3.48 -2.58 -14.31
C SER A 205 2.25 -3.07 -15.08
N HIS A 206 2.21 -4.36 -15.44
CA HIS A 206 1.07 -4.93 -16.16
C HIS A 206 -0.18 -5.05 -15.28
N LEU A 207 -0.05 -5.46 -14.02
CA LEU A 207 -1.15 -5.53 -13.07
C LEU A 207 -1.74 -4.13 -12.79
N SER A 208 -0.90 -3.10 -12.72
CA SER A 208 -1.32 -1.70 -12.61
C SER A 208 -2.16 -1.24 -13.81
N ASN A 209 -1.77 -1.64 -15.04
CA ASN A 209 -2.56 -1.35 -16.24
C ASN A 209 -3.92 -2.09 -16.22
N ILE A 210 -3.95 -3.35 -15.79
CA ILE A 210 -5.21 -4.12 -15.66
C ILE A 210 -6.12 -3.46 -14.61
N LYS A 211 -5.59 -3.14 -13.43
CA LYS A 211 -6.35 -2.46 -12.37
C LYS A 211 -6.97 -1.16 -12.87
N MET A 212 -6.18 -0.31 -13.53
CA MET A 212 -6.69 0.91 -14.16
C MET A 212 -7.76 0.59 -15.23
N GLY A 213 -7.56 -0.46 -16.02
CA GLY A 213 -8.50 -0.90 -17.05
C GLY A 213 -9.86 -1.36 -16.49
N ILE A 214 -9.87 -2.06 -15.36
CA ILE A 214 -11.09 -2.44 -14.63
C ILE A 214 -11.81 -1.18 -14.13
N GLU A 215 -11.09 -0.30 -13.43
CA GLU A 215 -11.66 0.93 -12.86
C GLU A 215 -12.15 1.93 -13.92
N MET A 216 -11.61 1.90 -15.14
CA MET A 216 -12.04 2.69 -16.28
C MET A 216 -13.11 2.00 -17.15
N ASN A 217 -13.59 0.83 -16.76
CA ASN A 217 -14.59 0.02 -17.48
C ASN A 217 -14.15 -0.44 -18.88
N TYR A 218 -12.86 -0.69 -19.09
CA TYR A 218 -12.37 -1.41 -20.29
C TYR A 218 -12.48 -2.93 -20.13
N ILE A 219 -12.55 -3.43 -18.89
CA ILE A 219 -12.54 -4.85 -18.55
C ILE A 219 -13.71 -5.14 -17.59
N ASP A 220 -14.73 -5.85 -18.07
CA ASP A 220 -15.92 -6.13 -17.26
C ASP A 220 -15.86 -7.46 -16.47
N LYS A 221 -14.94 -8.37 -16.83
CA LYS A 221 -14.97 -9.78 -16.38
C LYS A 221 -13.94 -10.15 -15.32
N LEU A 222 -13.14 -9.19 -14.83
CA LEU A 222 -12.11 -9.44 -13.83
C LEU A 222 -12.47 -8.75 -12.52
N ASP A 223 -12.41 -9.50 -11.42
CA ASP A 223 -12.59 -8.95 -10.08
C ASP A 223 -11.38 -8.09 -9.68
N LEU A 224 -11.63 -6.84 -9.32
CA LEU A 224 -10.62 -5.89 -8.87
C LEU A 224 -9.87 -6.41 -7.64
N ARG A 225 -10.58 -7.02 -6.67
CA ARG A 225 -9.97 -7.52 -5.43
C ARG A 225 -8.99 -8.64 -5.72
N ALA A 226 -9.31 -9.52 -6.67
CA ALA A 226 -8.42 -10.59 -7.07
C ALA A 226 -7.12 -10.07 -7.72
N ILE A 227 -7.19 -8.97 -8.48
CA ILE A 227 -5.99 -8.31 -9.03
C ILE A 227 -5.14 -7.71 -7.91
N GLU A 228 -5.75 -7.07 -6.92
CA GLU A 228 -5.03 -6.52 -5.76
C GLU A 228 -4.34 -7.62 -4.94
N GLN A 229 -5.03 -8.73 -4.69
CA GLN A 229 -4.43 -9.91 -4.05
C GLN A 229 -3.31 -10.50 -4.89
N LEU A 230 -3.45 -10.52 -6.21
CA LEU A 230 -2.39 -10.96 -7.10
C LEU A 230 -1.15 -10.05 -7.01
N MET A 231 -1.32 -8.73 -6.87
CA MET A 231 -0.20 -7.78 -6.67
C MET A 231 0.58 -8.06 -5.38
N ILE A 232 -0.08 -8.52 -4.32
CA ILE A 232 0.56 -8.96 -3.06
C ILE A 232 1.19 -10.35 -3.25
N GLY A 233 0.47 -11.29 -3.85
CA GLY A 233 0.93 -12.66 -4.01
C GLY A 233 2.18 -12.83 -4.89
N ILE A 234 2.45 -11.89 -5.81
CA ILE A 234 3.65 -11.91 -6.66
C ILE A 234 4.93 -11.39 -5.97
N GLN A 235 4.81 -10.86 -4.75
CA GLN A 235 5.95 -10.34 -4.01
C GLN A 235 6.92 -11.47 -3.60
N PRO A 236 8.23 -11.16 -3.43
CA PRO A 236 9.26 -12.18 -3.26
C PRO A 236 9.01 -13.19 -2.13
N ALA A 237 8.55 -12.75 -0.95
CA ALA A 237 8.36 -13.65 0.19
C ALA A 237 7.17 -14.58 -0.01
N HIS A 238 6.06 -14.09 -0.57
CA HIS A 238 4.93 -14.94 -0.98
C HIS A 238 5.38 -16.03 -1.97
N GLN A 239 6.15 -15.66 -3.00
CA GLN A 239 6.66 -16.60 -4.00
C GLN A 239 7.64 -17.62 -3.39
N SER A 240 8.58 -17.18 -2.56
CA SER A 240 9.53 -18.06 -1.86
C SER A 240 8.84 -19.12 -1.01
N ILE A 241 7.81 -18.73 -0.25
CA ILE A 241 7.05 -19.64 0.61
C ILE A 241 6.21 -20.62 -0.23
N MET A 242 5.49 -20.11 -1.23
CA MET A 242 4.61 -20.91 -2.08
C MET A 242 5.37 -22.00 -2.83
N TYR A 243 6.53 -21.67 -3.37
CA TYR A 243 7.35 -22.59 -4.17
C TYR A 243 8.51 -23.24 -3.40
N LYS A 244 8.65 -22.94 -2.10
CA LYS A 244 9.71 -23.46 -1.22
C LYS A 244 11.12 -23.31 -1.82
N SER A 245 11.38 -22.18 -2.46
CA SER A 245 12.63 -21.91 -3.17
C SER A 245 12.96 -20.42 -3.12
N ASP A 246 14.19 -20.09 -2.73
CA ASP A 246 14.68 -18.71 -2.63
C ASP A 246 15.51 -18.26 -3.84
N ASP A 247 15.67 -19.12 -4.84
CA ASP A 247 16.47 -18.82 -6.02
C ASP A 247 15.78 -17.78 -6.93
N VAL A 248 16.51 -16.69 -7.23
CA VAL A 248 16.01 -15.52 -7.94
C VAL A 248 15.56 -15.84 -9.36
N GLU A 249 16.32 -16.66 -10.11
CA GLU A 249 15.94 -17.05 -11.47
C GLU A 249 14.66 -17.92 -11.46
N ASN A 250 14.52 -18.77 -10.44
CA ASN A 250 13.31 -19.53 -10.22
C ASN A 250 12.13 -18.64 -9.81
N ARG A 251 12.35 -17.53 -9.09
CA ARG A 251 11.26 -16.61 -8.69
C ARG A 251 10.55 -15.98 -9.88
N ASP A 252 11.27 -15.61 -10.95
CA ASP A 252 10.63 -14.99 -12.12
C ASP A 252 9.79 -16.00 -12.93
N ILE A 253 10.21 -17.27 -12.97
CA ILE A 253 9.45 -18.37 -13.56
C ILE A 253 8.22 -18.70 -12.71
N ASN A 254 8.41 -18.80 -11.40
CA ASN A 254 7.35 -19.07 -10.42
C ASN A 254 6.29 -17.98 -10.44
N ARG A 255 6.71 -16.70 -10.44
CA ARG A 255 5.82 -15.54 -10.54
C ARG A 255 4.98 -15.59 -11.79
N ALA A 256 5.60 -15.79 -12.96
CA ALA A 256 4.87 -15.91 -14.21
C ALA A 256 3.87 -17.08 -14.16
N THR A 257 4.23 -18.20 -13.53
CA THR A 257 3.34 -19.36 -13.39
C THR A 257 2.16 -19.07 -12.48
N TYR A 258 2.41 -18.51 -11.30
CA TYR A 258 1.38 -18.10 -10.35
C TYR A 258 0.37 -17.11 -10.96
N ILE A 259 0.86 -16.10 -11.70
CA ILE A 259 0.01 -15.13 -12.40
C ILE A 259 -0.91 -15.83 -13.39
N ARG A 260 -0.37 -16.70 -14.26
CA ARG A 260 -1.18 -17.39 -15.27
C ARG A 260 -2.26 -18.27 -14.66
N GLU A 261 -1.89 -19.09 -13.68
CA GLU A 261 -2.84 -19.98 -13.01
C GLU A 261 -3.94 -19.20 -12.28
N THR A 262 -3.59 -18.07 -11.68
CA THR A 262 -4.55 -17.20 -11.00
C THR A 262 -5.51 -16.55 -12.01
N LEU A 263 -5.00 -15.98 -13.10
CA LEU A 263 -5.83 -15.36 -14.14
C LEU A 263 -6.73 -16.38 -14.87
N GLU A 264 -6.24 -17.61 -15.08
CA GLU A 264 -7.05 -18.70 -15.65
C GLU A 264 -8.24 -19.05 -14.74
N LYS A 265 -8.00 -19.19 -13.43
CA LYS A 265 -9.07 -19.45 -12.43
C LYS A 265 -10.10 -18.32 -12.40
N LEU A 266 -9.66 -17.07 -12.45
CA LEU A 266 -10.55 -15.90 -12.45
C LEU A 266 -11.44 -15.84 -13.69
N ARG A 267 -10.95 -16.27 -14.86
CA ARG A 267 -11.75 -16.38 -16.07
C ARG A 267 -12.72 -17.57 -16.06
N GLY A 268 -12.35 -18.65 -15.38
CA GLY A 268 -13.12 -19.89 -15.28
C GLY A 268 -14.35 -19.83 -14.36
N GLY A 269 -14.58 -18.72 -13.64
CA GLY A 269 -15.73 -18.57 -12.74
C GLY A 269 -15.64 -19.36 -11.43
N MET A 270 -14.45 -19.85 -11.06
CA MET A 270 -14.24 -20.42 -9.73
C MET A 270 -14.00 -19.28 -8.73
N ASN A 271 -15.02 -18.98 -7.91
CA ASN A 271 -14.87 -18.16 -6.71
C ASN A 271 -13.71 -18.72 -5.88
N CYS A 272 -12.58 -18.01 -5.87
CA CYS A 272 -11.43 -18.40 -5.08
C CYS A 272 -11.46 -17.59 -3.79
N GLU A 273 -11.94 -18.20 -2.70
CA GLU A 273 -11.51 -17.81 -1.37
C GLU A 273 -10.01 -18.16 -1.28
N LEU A 274 -9.15 -17.17 -1.47
CA LEU A 274 -7.73 -17.30 -1.16
C LEU A 274 -7.61 -17.19 0.37
N GLN A 275 -7.29 -18.31 1.02
CA GLN A 275 -7.00 -18.42 2.45
C GLN A 275 -5.68 -17.76 2.82
#